data_AF-A0A969BZM9-F1
#
_entry.id   AF-A0A969BZM9-F1
#
_cell.length_a   1.000
_cell.length_b   1.000
_cell.length_c   1.000
_cell.angle_alpha   90.00
_cell.angle_beta   90.00
_cell.angle_gamma   90.00
#
_symmetry.space_group_name_H-M   'P 1'
#
loop_
_entity.id
_entity.type
_entity.pdbx_description
1 polymer ?
#
loop_
_entity_poly.entity_id
_entity_poly.type
_entity_poly.pdbx_seq_one_letter_code
_entity_poly.pdbx_strand_id
1 'polypeptide(L)'
;MVSKNLRLKSYTRSRAYEDVKFALEEMNREFRLEAQELRRLEAEKLDRLETALWPIALAGSCKAINSLKGLMERRAKLLGLDASMQLMVEQGVTQELRTALDRLQGLMSPAAYREFLTGVQKIRELGL
;
A
#
# COMPACT_ATOMS: atom_id res chain seq x y z
N MET A 1 -34.46 -18.87 22.97
CA MET A 1 -33.55 -19.86 23.60
C MET A 1 -32.36 -20.06 22.68
N VAL A 2 -31.20 -19.44 22.98
CA VAL A 2 -29.81 -19.93 22.81
C VAL A 2 -28.93 -18.77 23.28
N SER A 3 -28.76 -18.65 24.59
CA SER A 3 -27.67 -17.85 25.15
C SER A 3 -26.40 -18.65 24.93
N LYS A 4 -25.68 -18.37 23.83
CA LYS A 4 -24.33 -18.94 23.64
C LYS A 4 -23.45 -18.37 24.74
N ASN A 5 -23.20 -19.21 25.73
CA ASN A 5 -22.17 -19.07 26.76
C ASN A 5 -20.86 -18.63 26.12
N LEU A 6 -20.60 -17.32 26.09
CA LEU A 6 -19.25 -16.81 25.88
C LEU A 6 -18.54 -16.95 27.22
N ARG A 7 -18.19 -18.20 27.58
CA ARG A 7 -17.18 -18.43 28.61
C ARG A 7 -15.97 -17.64 28.13
N LEU A 8 -15.60 -16.59 28.85
CA LEU A 8 -14.35 -15.87 28.66
C LEU A 8 -13.22 -16.89 28.88
N LYS A 9 -12.86 -17.65 27.84
CA LYS A 9 -11.59 -18.35 27.79
C LYS A 9 -10.56 -17.26 28.02
N SER A 10 -9.75 -17.41 29.06
CA SER A 10 -8.64 -16.51 29.36
C SER A 10 -7.81 -16.33 28.09
N TYR A 11 -8.02 -15.23 27.38
CA TYR A 11 -7.28 -14.92 26.17
C TYR A 11 -5.89 -14.48 26.61
N THR A 12 -4.86 -15.18 26.14
CA THR A 12 -3.51 -14.65 26.29
C THR A 12 -3.38 -13.44 25.35
N ARG A 13 -2.61 -12.42 25.77
CA ARG A 13 -2.37 -11.22 24.95
C ARG A 13 -1.90 -11.57 23.53
N SER A 14 -1.03 -12.58 23.42
CA SER A 14 -0.53 -13.08 22.14
C SER A 14 -1.64 -13.71 21.29
N ARG A 15 -2.53 -14.52 21.88
CA ARG A 15 -3.63 -15.12 21.12
C ARG A 15 -4.66 -14.09 20.65
N ALA A 16 -4.96 -13.09 21.48
CA ALA A 16 -5.86 -11.99 21.11
C ALA A 16 -5.29 -11.19 19.93
N TYR A 17 -3.98 -10.91 19.98
CA TYR A 17 -3.26 -10.27 18.89
C TYR A 17 -3.32 -11.07 17.58
N GLU A 18 -3.00 -12.37 17.63
CA GLU A 18 -3.02 -13.22 16.43
C GLU A 18 -4.41 -13.33 15.81
N ASP A 19 -5.47 -13.48 16.62
CA ASP A 19 -6.84 -13.57 16.10
C ASP A 19 -7.30 -12.24 15.47
N VAL A 20 -6.92 -11.09 16.05
CA VAL A 20 -7.19 -9.77 15.45
C VAL A 20 -6.40 -9.58 14.15
N LYS A 21 -5.12 -9.94 14.15
CA LYS A 21 -4.27 -9.87 12.96
C LYS A 21 -4.85 -10.73 11.83
N PHE A 22 -5.24 -11.97 12.13
CA PHE A 22 -5.86 -12.87 11.16
C PHE A 22 -7.17 -12.28 10.62
N ALA A 23 -8.06 -11.78 11.49
CA ALA A 23 -9.31 -11.17 11.06
C ALA A 23 -9.09 -9.95 10.14
N LEU A 24 -8.09 -9.12 10.44
CA LEU A 24 -7.71 -7.99 9.59
C LEU A 24 -7.13 -8.45 8.24
N GLU A 25 -6.31 -9.49 8.22
CA GLU A 25 -5.74 -10.06 6.99
C GLU A 25 -6.82 -10.65 6.08
N GLU A 26 -7.79 -11.38 6.65
CA GLU A 26 -8.95 -11.93 5.93
C GLU A 26 -9.80 -10.80 5.32
N MET A 27 -10.17 -9.80 6.14
CA MET A 27 -10.94 -8.64 5.71
C MET A 27 -10.20 -7.86 4.60
N ASN A 28 -8.89 -7.65 4.75
CA ASN A 28 -8.06 -7.01 3.73
C ASN A 28 -7.98 -7.83 2.43
N ARG A 29 -8.06 -9.16 2.50
CA ARG A 29 -8.11 -10.01 1.30
C ARG A 29 -9.44 -9.85 0.58
N GLU A 30 -10.55 -9.87 1.30
CA GLU A 30 -11.89 -9.67 0.72
C GLU A 30 -11.99 -8.30 0.04
N PHE A 31 -11.59 -7.22 0.73
CA PHE A 31 -11.57 -5.89 0.13
C PHE A 31 -10.66 -5.78 -1.09
N ARG A 32 -9.53 -6.51 -1.14
CA ARG A 32 -8.68 -6.54 -2.33
C ARG A 32 -9.37 -7.19 -3.52
N LEU A 33 -10.13 -8.27 -3.31
CA LEU A 33 -10.89 -8.94 -4.37
C LEU A 33 -12.01 -8.04 -4.89
N GLU A 34 -12.77 -7.41 -4.00
CA GLU A 34 -13.82 -6.45 -4.38
C GLU A 34 -13.25 -5.26 -5.14
N ALA A 35 -12.14 -4.69 -4.67
CA ALA A 35 -11.47 -3.59 -5.36
C ALA A 35 -10.92 -4.01 -6.73
N GLN A 36 -10.48 -5.26 -6.90
CA GLN A 36 -10.08 -5.79 -8.21
C GLN A 36 -11.26 -5.89 -9.16
N GLU A 37 -12.40 -6.41 -8.69
CA GLU A 37 -13.60 -6.52 -9.53
C GLU A 37 -14.15 -5.14 -9.92
N LEU A 38 -14.18 -4.19 -8.97
CA LEU A 38 -14.57 -2.82 -9.28
C LEU A 38 -13.64 -2.19 -10.33
N ARG A 39 -12.31 -2.36 -10.20
CA ARG A 39 -11.36 -1.91 -11.23
C ARG A 39 -11.63 -2.56 -12.58
N ARG A 40 -11.94 -3.86 -12.61
CA ARG A 40 -12.27 -4.57 -13.86
C ARG A 40 -13.49 -3.99 -14.54
N LEU A 41 -14.58 -3.79 -13.78
CA LEU A 41 -15.83 -3.21 -14.30
C LEU A 41 -15.64 -1.78 -14.81
N GLU A 42 -14.88 -0.96 -14.09
CA GLU A 42 -14.57 0.40 -14.53
C GLU A 42 -13.68 0.40 -15.77
N ALA A 43 -12.68 -0.49 -15.87
CA ALA A 43 -11.86 -0.63 -17.07
C ALA A 43 -12.72 -1.00 -18.30
N GLU A 44 -13.68 -1.91 -18.14
CA GLU A 44 -14.59 -2.32 -19.20
C GLU A 44 -15.51 -1.15 -19.65
N LYS A 45 -15.97 -0.31 -18.72
CA LYS A 45 -16.72 0.91 -19.08
C LYS A 45 -15.84 1.87 -19.89
N LEU A 46 -14.59 2.06 -19.48
CA LEU A 46 -13.65 2.90 -20.21
C LEU A 46 -13.39 2.33 -21.62
N ASP A 47 -13.20 1.02 -21.78
CA ASP A 47 -13.02 0.37 -23.09
C ASP A 47 -14.17 0.67 -24.07
N ARG A 48 -15.41 0.64 -23.59
CA ARG A 48 -16.59 0.96 -24.41
C ARG A 48 -16.59 2.41 -24.87
N LEU A 49 -16.25 3.34 -23.96
CA LEU A 49 -16.15 4.77 -24.29
C LEU A 49 -14.99 5.04 -25.25
N GLU A 50 -13.87 4.37 -25.06
CA GLU A 50 -12.70 4.46 -25.92
C GLU A 50 -13.05 4.03 -27.35
N THR A 51 -13.67 2.86 -27.47
CA THR A 51 -14.13 2.30 -28.76
C THR A 51 -15.07 3.26 -29.50
N ALA A 52 -16.00 3.90 -28.78
CA ALA A 52 -16.94 4.85 -29.37
C ALA A 52 -16.27 6.16 -29.82
N LEU A 53 -15.29 6.67 -29.05
CA LEU A 53 -14.60 7.92 -29.33
C LEU A 53 -13.50 7.79 -30.37
N TRP A 54 -12.87 6.61 -30.48
CA TRP A 54 -11.73 6.37 -31.35
C TRP A 54 -11.93 6.80 -32.81
N PRO A 55 -12.99 6.38 -33.53
CA PRO A 55 -13.18 6.78 -34.92
C PRO A 55 -13.43 8.30 -35.06
N ILE A 56 -14.08 8.93 -34.07
CA ILE A 56 -14.37 10.37 -34.08
C ILE A 56 -13.10 11.19 -33.85
N ALA A 57 -12.21 10.71 -32.98
CA ALA A 57 -10.90 11.30 -32.76
C ALA A 57 -10.02 11.18 -34.01
N LEU A 58 -10.02 10.00 -34.66
CA LEU A 58 -9.29 9.78 -35.92
C LEU A 58 -9.81 10.66 -37.07
N ALA A 59 -11.11 10.98 -37.08
CA ALA A 59 -11.70 11.93 -38.03
C ALA A 59 -11.30 13.40 -37.76
N GLY A 60 -10.46 13.68 -36.76
CA GLY A 60 -9.91 15.00 -36.49
C GLY A 60 -10.73 15.87 -35.54
N SER A 61 -11.71 15.30 -34.83
CA SER A 61 -12.47 16.06 -33.83
C SER A 61 -11.61 16.37 -32.61
N CYS A 62 -11.16 17.62 -32.47
CA CYS A 62 -10.40 18.09 -31.31
C CYS A 62 -11.11 17.82 -29.98
N LYS A 63 -12.45 17.86 -29.97
CA LYS A 63 -13.25 17.54 -28.78
C LYS A 63 -13.12 16.07 -28.41
N ALA A 64 -13.23 15.16 -29.39
CA ALA A 64 -13.07 13.72 -29.15
C ALA A 64 -11.65 13.35 -28.72
N ILE A 65 -10.63 13.97 -29.32
CA ILE A 65 -9.22 13.79 -28.93
C ILE A 65 -9.00 14.20 -27.47
N ASN A 66 -9.51 15.36 -27.06
CA ASN A 66 -9.39 15.82 -25.67
C ASN A 66 -10.13 14.90 -24.69
N SER A 67 -11.33 14.42 -25.05
CA SER A 67 -12.06 13.44 -24.24
C SER A 67 -11.31 12.10 -24.14
N LEU A 68 -10.71 11.62 -25.23
CA LEU A 68 -9.93 10.39 -25.28
C LEU A 68 -8.67 10.50 -24.41
N LYS A 69 -7.96 11.63 -24.44
CA LYS A 69 -6.83 11.91 -23.55
C LYS A 69 -7.21 11.77 -22.08
N GLY A 70 -8.31 12.38 -21.65
CA GLY A 70 -8.79 12.27 -20.26
C GLY A 70 -9.17 10.84 -19.87
N LEU A 71 -9.75 10.08 -20.81
CA LEU A 71 -10.07 8.67 -20.63
C LEU A 71 -8.80 7.83 -20.42
N MET A 72 -7.77 8.04 -21.25
CA MET A 72 -6.49 7.34 -21.16
C MET A 72 -5.75 7.67 -19.87
N GLU A 73 -5.75 8.93 -19.42
CA GLU A 73 -5.20 9.33 -18.12
C GLU A 73 -5.91 8.63 -16.96
N ARG A 74 -7.25 8.54 -17.02
CA ARG A 74 -8.02 7.83 -15.98
C ARG A 74 -7.68 6.34 -15.97
N ARG A 75 -7.51 5.73 -17.14
CA ARG A 75 -7.13 4.32 -17.31
C ARG A 75 -5.74 4.05 -16.73
N ALA A 76 -4.75 4.90 -17.03
CA ALA A 76 -3.40 4.79 -16.51
C ALA A 76 -3.38 4.84 -14.96
N LYS A 77 -4.16 5.75 -14.37
CA LYS A 77 -4.35 5.83 -12.91
C LYS A 77 -5.03 4.60 -12.32
N LEU A 78 -6.09 4.10 -12.95
CA LEU A 78 -6.84 2.92 -12.49
C LEU A 78 -5.98 1.66 -12.47
N LEU A 79 -5.11 1.51 -13.49
CA LEU A 79 -4.19 0.37 -13.64
C LEU A 79 -2.86 0.56 -12.90
N GLY A 80 -2.63 1.73 -12.29
CA GLY A 80 -1.41 2.02 -11.55
C GLY A 80 -0.18 2.28 -12.44
N LEU A 81 -0.36 2.47 -13.75
CA LEU A 81 0.75 2.68 -14.69
C LEU A 81 1.52 3.98 -14.38
N ASP A 82 0.82 5.02 -13.91
CA ASP A 82 1.41 6.30 -13.51
C ASP A 82 2.16 6.24 -12.16
N ALA A 83 1.80 5.30 -11.29
CA ALA A 83 2.35 5.19 -9.93
C ALA A 83 3.71 4.49 -9.88
N SER A 84 4.08 3.77 -10.95
CA SER A 84 5.32 3.01 -11.09
C SER A 84 6.58 3.85 -10.82
N MET A 85 6.51 5.17 -11.04
CA MET A 85 7.64 6.09 -10.87
C MET A 85 7.90 6.50 -9.41
N GLN A 86 6.91 6.41 -8.50
CA GLN A 86 7.07 6.83 -7.11
C GLN A 86 7.60 5.71 -6.20
N LEU A 87 7.14 4.46 -6.39
CA LEU A 87 7.56 3.31 -5.57
C LEU A 87 9.02 2.88 -5.80
N MET A 88 9.56 3.13 -7.00
CA MET A 88 10.96 2.79 -7.33
C MET A 88 11.95 3.61 -6.50
N VAL A 89 11.59 4.85 -6.13
CA VAL A 89 12.41 5.72 -5.28
C VAL A 89 12.40 5.26 -3.83
N GLU A 90 11.24 4.85 -3.31
CA GLU A 90 11.09 4.45 -1.91
C GLU A 90 11.84 3.16 -1.56
N GLN A 91 11.84 2.17 -2.48
CA GLN A 91 12.61 0.93 -2.28
C GLN A 91 14.13 1.15 -2.40
N GLY A 92 14.57 2.02 -3.32
CA GLY A 92 15.98 2.40 -3.43
C GLY A 92 16.50 3.08 -2.16
N VAL A 93 15.75 4.07 -1.66
CA VAL A 93 16.09 4.80 -0.43
C VAL A 93 16.10 3.87 0.79
N THR A 94 15.15 2.96 0.91
CA THR A 94 15.12 2.01 2.04
C THR A 94 16.32 1.07 2.02
N GLN A 95 16.72 0.58 0.84
CA GLN A 95 17.85 -0.32 0.68
C GLN A 95 19.18 0.39 0.95
N GLU A 96 19.34 1.62 0.48
CA GLU A 96 20.51 2.46 0.73
C GLU A 96 20.64 2.81 2.23
N LEU A 97 19.53 3.18 2.87
CA LEU A 97 19.52 3.52 4.30
C LEU A 97 19.86 2.29 5.16
N ARG A 98 19.35 1.12 4.80
CA ARG A 98 19.66 -0.15 5.47
C ARG A 98 21.12 -0.53 5.31
N THR A 99 21.67 -0.37 4.11
CA THR A 99 23.08 -0.59 3.82
C THR A 99 23.98 0.39 4.59
N ALA A 100 23.58 1.66 4.72
CA ALA A 100 24.28 2.65 5.52
C ALA A 100 24.24 2.30 7.02
N LEU A 101 23.10 1.81 7.52
CA LEU A 101 22.95 1.37 8.91
C LEU A 101 23.85 0.17 9.21
N ASP A 102 23.89 -0.83 8.32
CA ASP A 102 24.72 -2.02 8.47
C ASP A 102 26.22 -1.67 8.47
N ARG A 103 26.64 -0.69 7.64
CA ARG A 103 28.01 -0.16 7.66
C ARG A 103 28.35 0.53 8.97
N LEU A 104 27.45 1.36 9.50
CA LEU A 104 27.66 2.03 10.78
C LEU A 104 27.70 1.03 11.95
N GLN A 105 26.88 -0.02 11.89
CA GLN A 105 26.92 -1.12 12.85
C GLN A 105 28.24 -1.90 12.77
N GLY A 106 28.79 -2.12 11.58
CA GLY A 106 30.09 -2.78 11.41
C GLY A 106 31.29 -1.94 11.89
N LEU A 107 31.16 -0.61 11.92
CA LEU A 107 32.20 0.31 12.40
C LEU A 107 32.14 0.55 13.92
N MET A 108 31.03 0.21 14.57
CA MET A 108 30.90 0.31 16.03
C MET A 108 31.07 -1.05 16.71
N SER A 109 31.84 -1.10 17.80
CA SER A 109 31.83 -2.27 18.69
C SER A 109 30.41 -2.55 19.20
N PRO A 110 29.98 -3.81 19.35
CA PRO A 110 28.68 -4.16 19.93
C PRO A 110 28.42 -3.49 21.30
N ALA A 111 29.47 -3.15 22.04
CA ALA A 111 29.36 -2.38 23.28
C ALA A 111 28.97 -0.91 23.03
N ALA A 112 29.61 -0.25 22.07
CA ALA A 112 29.33 1.14 21.69
C ALA A 112 27.92 1.31 21.09
N TYR A 113 27.44 0.33 20.31
CA TYR A 113 26.07 0.34 19.77
C TYR A 113 25.02 0.25 20.89
N ARG A 114 25.25 -0.57 21.93
CA ARG A 114 24.33 -0.68 23.07
C ARG A 114 24.28 0.59 23.91
N GLU A 115 25.41 1.25 24.14
CA GLU A 115 25.43 2.55 24.82
C GLU A 115 24.67 3.62 24.04
N PHE A 116 24.87 3.68 22.73
CA PHE A 116 24.15 4.60 21.85
C PHE A 116 22.63 4.40 21.92
N LEU A 117 22.14 3.16 21.81
CA LEU A 117 20.72 2.86 21.89
C LEU A 117 20.11 3.24 23.25
N THR A 118 20.85 3.00 24.33
CA THR A 118 20.42 3.37 25.69
C THR A 118 20.32 4.90 25.83
N GLY A 119 21.24 5.65 25.23
CA GLY A 119 21.20 7.11 25.17
C GLY A 119 20.02 7.65 24.39
N VAL A 120 19.73 7.08 23.21
CA VAL A 120 18.56 7.46 22.39
C VAL A 120 17.26 7.19 23.12
N GLN A 121 17.17 6.08 23.86
CA GLN A 121 16.00 5.73 24.65
C GLN A 121 15.77 6.73 25.80
N LYS A 122 16.85 7.18 26.44
CA LYS A 122 16.83 8.19 27.49
C LYS A 122 16.42 9.57 26.99
N ILE A 123 16.86 9.97 25.78
CA ILE A 123 16.42 11.23 25.14
C ILE A 123 14.92 11.19 24.84
N ARG A 124 14.41 10.05 24.37
CA ARG A 124 12.98 9.86 24.09
C ARG A 124 12.12 9.89 25.36
N GLU A 125 12.62 9.36 26.47
CA GLU A 125 11.96 9.43 27.78
C GLU A 125 11.99 10.84 28.40
N LEU A 126 12.97 11.66 28.01
CA LEU A 126 13.10 13.07 28.42
C LEU A 126 12.27 14.04 27.55
N GLY A 127 11.61 13.54 26.50
CA GLY A 127 10.67 14.32 25.67
C GLY A 127 11.30 15.46 24.87
N LEU A 128 12.60 15.35 24.54
CA LEU A 128 13.33 16.26 23.63
C LEU A 128 13.34 15.72 22.20
#